data_AF-A0A0M4D0V4-F1
#
_entry.id   AF-A0A0M4D0V4-F1
#
_cell.length_a   1.000
_cell.length_b   1.000
_cell.length_c   1.000
_cell.angle_alpha   90.00
_cell.angle_beta   90.00
_cell.angle_gamma   90.00
#
_symmetry.space_group_name_H-M   'P 1'
#
loop_
_entity.id
_entity.type
_entity.pdbx_description
1 polymer ?
#
loop_
_entity_poly.entity_id
_entity_poly.type
_entity_poly.pdbx_seq_one_letter_code
_entity_poly.pdbx_strand_id
1 'polypeptide(L)'
;MHLVEDMAVPEHTRNDAHPPGSPSIELYIENKFKNDESAFSTVLDKPFFFDFKILQSTPSAFGSGGAPVPIANLFDTNVYNGSNPDDTVANTIGLAEYSNANFLSTDTNPVTTSLSIPPLISSTTPKAFDIPHPLIPWETIKRWYYVKDRAGETAGGNGYKLTAMSVLSFYWQNIHGTTDNITVPILDENVYEDYARLLIPRAAGYAASLMNYFFRGEIELSLPDAGIYAIRTPDQGGFGNIRIKAKNVTPNNEEMPSGTIELVVKYKTALEDPFQGVPVAVSTDFTYVVVPEANGRTSIPKDAPVELLFDLGGSNIPFNATDLTLQVVYHGQFGLQTTSGFSGEMEGVAVGFKDISEPTPIDYINGMDVVCVNEEILLAGSDKAVNTLDSNGKVISTYIDVYSHDLLDTYLKYSPESRISYASSTNYDVTLPLLTAGHYARHFILTEPYGTFIRLNNQMKTRSLDSRDNFVHWYQTASQYPQGMINQAVYEDGIRTRYYSGMTDMRGIKVWGGIHWTNMDFPSDSTCDEGTSDIPLAGPEAVELHQ
;
A
#
# COMPACT_ATOMS: atom_id res chain seq x y z
N MET A 1 -7.45 14.58 14.83
CA MET A 1 -6.42 14.22 15.81
C MET A 1 -6.53 15.09 17.04
N HIS A 2 -6.25 16.40 16.96
CA HIS A 2 -6.31 17.31 18.13
C HIS A 2 -7.61 17.23 18.93
N LEU A 3 -8.78 17.24 18.29
CA LEU A 3 -10.04 17.11 19.03
C LEU A 3 -10.14 15.83 19.89
N VAL A 4 -9.53 14.73 19.45
CA VAL A 4 -9.48 13.48 20.24
C VAL A 4 -8.49 13.66 21.39
N GLU A 5 -7.32 14.23 21.13
CA GLU A 5 -6.30 14.51 22.15
C GLU A 5 -6.83 15.47 23.23
N ASP A 6 -7.61 16.47 22.84
CA ASP A 6 -8.27 17.42 23.74
C ASP A 6 -9.18 16.72 24.74
N MET A 7 -9.77 15.56 24.40
CA MET A 7 -10.58 14.80 25.34
C MET A 7 -9.76 14.16 26.47
N ALA A 8 -8.43 14.13 26.37
CA ALA A 8 -7.55 13.77 27.48
C ALA A 8 -7.27 14.97 28.42
N VAL A 9 -7.82 16.15 28.15
CA VAL A 9 -7.70 17.32 29.02
C VAL A 9 -9.00 17.44 29.84
N PRO A 10 -8.96 17.22 31.17
CA PRO A 10 -10.15 17.27 32.01
C PRO A 10 -10.93 18.58 31.86
N GLU A 11 -10.23 19.70 31.73
CA GLU A 11 -10.79 21.03 31.51
C GLU A 11 -11.60 21.10 30.20
N HIS A 12 -11.10 20.56 29.08
CA HIS A 12 -11.83 20.51 27.81
C HIS A 12 -13.09 19.65 27.90
N THR A 13 -12.99 18.46 28.52
CA THR A 13 -14.13 17.53 28.61
C THR A 13 -15.29 18.07 29.43
N ARG A 14 -15.02 18.98 30.37
CA ARG A 14 -16.05 19.66 31.17
C ARG A 14 -16.44 21.02 30.66
N ASN A 15 -15.82 21.47 29.57
CA ASN A 15 -16.01 22.81 29.03
C ASN A 15 -15.68 23.90 30.08
N ASP A 16 -14.61 23.69 30.84
CA ASP A 16 -14.08 24.62 31.85
C ASP A 16 -13.32 25.76 31.16
N ALA A 17 -13.47 26.99 31.66
CA ALA A 17 -12.83 28.16 31.08
C ALA A 17 -11.41 28.35 31.64
N HIS A 18 -10.40 28.01 30.85
CA HIS A 18 -8.99 28.15 31.25
C HIS A 18 -8.24 29.00 30.21
N PRO A 19 -8.25 30.35 30.35
CA PRO A 19 -7.60 31.23 29.39
C PRO A 19 -6.07 31.04 29.40
N PRO A 20 -5.37 31.40 28.31
CA PRO A 20 -3.92 31.26 28.23
C PRO A 20 -3.19 31.82 29.46
N GLY A 21 -2.40 30.99 30.13
CA GLY A 21 -1.67 31.34 31.35
C GLY A 21 -2.40 31.02 32.67
N SER A 22 -3.63 30.50 32.65
CA SER A 22 -4.24 29.90 33.85
C SER A 22 -3.59 28.55 34.18
N PRO A 23 -3.50 28.15 35.46
CA PRO A 23 -3.04 26.81 35.84
C PRO A 23 -3.92 25.73 35.20
N SER A 24 -3.33 24.89 34.36
CA SER A 24 -3.97 23.74 33.70
C SER A 24 -2.97 22.62 33.49
N ILE A 25 -3.46 21.42 33.18
CA ILE A 25 -2.60 20.29 32.83
C ILE A 25 -1.74 20.58 31.58
N GLU A 26 -2.27 21.33 30.62
CA GLU A 26 -1.54 21.68 29.40
C GLU A 26 -0.36 22.61 29.69
N LEU A 27 -0.57 23.66 30.49
CA LEU A 27 0.51 24.55 30.91
C LEU A 27 1.59 23.80 31.70
N TYR A 28 1.17 22.83 32.51
CA TYR A 28 2.09 21.96 33.22
C TYR A 28 2.93 21.11 32.27
N ILE A 29 2.30 20.41 31.32
CA ILE A 29 2.96 19.57 30.33
C ILE A 29 3.92 20.41 29.45
N GLU A 30 3.47 21.57 28.99
CA GLU A 30 4.28 22.50 28.19
C GLU A 30 5.54 22.94 28.96
N ASN A 31 5.39 23.32 30.24
CA ASN A 31 6.52 23.70 31.08
C ASN A 31 7.47 22.53 31.36
N LYS A 32 6.97 21.30 31.48
CA LYS A 32 7.82 20.11 31.59
C LYS A 32 8.66 19.90 30.33
N PHE A 33 8.04 19.92 29.16
CA PHE A 33 8.76 19.77 27.90
C PHE A 33 9.76 20.88 27.61
N LYS A 34 9.47 22.14 28.00
CA LYS A 34 10.43 23.24 27.89
C LYS A 34 11.69 23.03 28.71
N ASN A 35 11.60 22.32 29.83
CA ASN A 35 12.71 22.08 30.74
C ASN A 35 13.42 20.74 30.48
N ASP A 36 12.71 19.75 29.94
CA ASP A 36 13.19 18.42 29.62
C ASP A 36 12.43 17.86 28.40
N GLU A 37 13.07 17.86 27.23
CA GLU A 37 12.48 17.32 25.99
C GLU A 37 12.16 15.82 26.10
N SER A 38 12.80 15.10 27.03
CA SER A 38 12.56 13.69 27.29
C SER A 38 11.49 13.43 28.36
N ALA A 39 10.85 14.49 28.87
CA ALA A 39 9.75 14.39 29.81
C ALA A 39 8.68 13.44 29.24
N PHE A 40 8.15 12.57 30.11
CA PHE A 40 7.11 11.59 29.75
C PHE A 40 7.50 10.52 28.70
N SER A 41 8.75 10.46 28.22
CA SER A 41 9.22 9.42 27.28
C SER A 41 8.82 8.00 27.71
N THR A 42 9.04 7.65 28.99
CA THR A 42 8.68 6.32 29.53
C THR A 42 7.18 5.99 29.44
N VAL A 43 6.30 6.99 29.49
CA VAL A 43 4.84 6.75 29.37
C VAL A 43 4.39 6.81 27.91
N LEU A 44 5.04 7.63 27.07
CA LEU A 44 4.83 7.65 25.62
C LEU A 44 5.28 6.35 24.94
N ASP A 45 6.27 5.65 25.49
CA ASP A 45 6.70 4.31 25.05
C ASP A 45 5.64 3.22 25.30
N LYS A 46 4.57 3.54 26.04
CA LYS A 46 3.48 2.61 26.40
C LYS A 46 2.11 3.26 26.16
N PRO A 47 1.78 3.63 24.92
CA PRO A 47 0.50 4.23 24.60
C PRO A 47 -0.66 3.28 24.93
N PHE A 48 -1.77 3.85 25.37
CA PHE A 48 -2.99 3.12 25.68
C PHE A 48 -3.95 3.24 24.50
N PHE A 49 -4.07 2.17 23.72
CA PHE A 49 -4.88 2.16 22.52
C PHE A 49 -6.35 1.89 22.83
N PHE A 50 -7.22 2.71 22.25
CA PHE A 50 -8.63 2.38 22.10
C PHE A 50 -8.76 1.15 21.19
N ASP A 51 -9.61 0.19 21.56
CA ASP A 51 -9.90 -0.97 20.72
C ASP A 51 -10.73 -0.55 19.51
N PHE A 52 -10.03 -0.12 18.45
CA PHE A 52 -10.66 0.40 17.24
C PHE A 52 -11.55 -0.63 16.54
N LYS A 53 -11.40 -1.93 16.82
CA LYS A 53 -12.25 -2.96 16.23
C LYS A 53 -13.73 -2.75 16.56
N ILE A 54 -14.01 -2.18 17.74
CA ILE A 54 -15.40 -1.87 18.10
C ILE A 54 -15.97 -0.76 17.23
N LEU A 55 -15.16 0.15 16.69
CA LEU A 55 -15.62 1.19 15.74
C LEU A 55 -16.08 0.58 14.42
N GLN A 56 -15.76 -0.69 14.14
CA GLN A 56 -16.21 -1.37 12.92
C GLN A 56 -17.53 -2.12 13.15
N SER A 57 -17.85 -2.49 14.40
CA SER A 57 -19.04 -3.28 14.74
C SER A 57 -20.10 -2.54 15.54
N THR A 58 -19.74 -1.44 16.20
CA THR A 58 -20.60 -0.71 17.13
C THR A 58 -20.98 0.62 16.50
N PRO A 59 -22.29 0.87 16.28
CA PRO A 59 -22.77 2.17 15.82
C PRO A 59 -22.32 3.30 16.75
N SER A 60 -22.31 4.52 16.23
CA SER A 60 -22.08 5.68 17.08
C SER A 60 -23.14 5.79 18.17
N ALA A 61 -22.69 6.03 19.40
CA ALA A 61 -23.55 6.42 20.51
C ALA A 61 -24.37 7.70 20.22
N PHE A 62 -23.92 8.51 19.26
CA PHE A 62 -24.54 9.76 18.82
C PHE A 62 -25.29 9.64 17.49
N GLY A 63 -25.69 8.42 17.10
CA GLY A 63 -26.52 8.13 15.93
C GLY A 63 -27.65 9.13 15.70
N SER A 64 -28.40 9.45 16.75
CA SER A 64 -29.52 10.39 16.73
C SER A 64 -29.15 11.85 16.96
N GLY A 65 -27.92 12.12 17.42
CA GLY A 65 -27.42 13.45 17.81
C GLY A 65 -26.63 14.19 16.73
N GLY A 66 -26.55 13.64 15.51
CA GLY A 66 -25.85 14.27 14.39
C GLY A 66 -24.39 13.83 14.20
N ALA A 67 -23.91 12.85 14.97
CA ALA A 67 -22.61 12.20 14.74
C ALA A 67 -22.79 10.69 14.56
N PRO A 68 -23.41 10.22 13.45
CA PRO A 68 -23.79 8.82 13.28
C PRO A 68 -22.63 7.86 12.97
N VAL A 69 -21.45 8.40 12.68
CA VAL A 69 -20.27 7.62 12.31
C VAL A 69 -19.60 7.00 13.54
N PRO A 70 -19.23 5.71 13.51
CA PRO A 70 -18.66 5.02 14.67
C PRO A 70 -17.45 5.69 15.28
N ILE A 71 -16.66 6.42 14.49
CA ILE A 71 -15.48 7.17 14.95
C ILE A 71 -15.76 8.14 16.11
N ALA A 72 -17.01 8.58 16.27
CA ALA A 72 -17.44 9.41 17.40
C ALA A 72 -17.27 8.70 18.76
N ASN A 73 -17.28 7.37 18.78
CA ASN A 73 -17.06 6.55 19.97
C ASN A 73 -15.63 6.70 20.55
N LEU A 74 -14.66 7.23 19.80
CA LEU A 74 -13.36 7.63 20.36
C LEU A 74 -13.49 8.74 21.40
N PHE A 75 -14.49 9.61 21.24
CA PHE A 75 -14.76 10.72 22.14
C PHE A 75 -15.64 10.25 23.29
N ASP A 76 -16.77 9.63 22.98
CA ASP A 76 -17.79 9.25 23.96
C ASP A 76 -18.65 8.10 23.39
N THR A 77 -18.83 7.07 24.19
CA THR A 77 -19.61 5.85 23.90
C THR A 77 -20.97 5.81 24.59
N ASN A 78 -21.30 6.85 25.36
CA ASN A 78 -22.50 7.01 26.16
C ASN A 78 -22.72 5.83 27.13
N VAL A 79 -21.63 5.27 27.63
CA VAL A 79 -21.61 4.18 28.63
C VAL A 79 -21.58 4.76 30.03
N TYR A 80 -20.84 5.84 30.24
CA TYR A 80 -20.69 6.49 31.52
C TYR A 80 -21.91 7.36 31.88
N ASN A 81 -22.61 6.98 32.95
CA ASN A 81 -23.83 7.66 33.42
C ASN A 81 -23.63 8.44 34.74
N GLY A 82 -22.38 8.63 35.16
CA GLY A 82 -22.04 9.29 36.43
C GLY A 82 -21.97 8.35 37.65
N SER A 83 -22.59 7.17 37.60
CA SER A 83 -22.61 6.20 38.71
C SER A 83 -21.76 4.94 38.49
N ASN A 84 -21.22 4.74 37.28
CA ASN A 84 -20.45 3.57 36.88
C ASN A 84 -19.01 3.91 36.45
N PRO A 85 -18.20 4.55 37.30
CA PRO A 85 -16.83 4.93 36.94
C PRO A 85 -15.94 3.73 36.58
N ASP A 86 -16.22 2.54 37.09
CA ASP A 86 -15.46 1.31 36.78
C ASP A 86 -15.56 0.91 35.30
N ASP A 87 -16.64 1.26 34.59
CA ASP A 87 -16.75 0.96 33.16
C ASP A 87 -15.81 1.85 32.32
N THR A 88 -15.39 2.99 32.88
CA THR A 88 -14.59 3.98 32.15
C THR A 88 -13.12 3.63 32.00
N VAL A 89 -12.63 2.53 32.58
CA VAL A 89 -11.23 2.09 32.39
C VAL A 89 -11.07 1.07 31.28
N ALA A 90 -12.19 0.59 30.70
CA ALA A 90 -12.15 -0.28 29.54
C ALA A 90 -11.49 0.43 28.36
N ASN A 91 -10.74 -0.30 27.53
CA ASN A 91 -10.14 0.26 26.31
C ASN A 91 -11.17 0.47 25.17
N THR A 92 -12.45 0.32 25.46
CA THR A 92 -13.57 0.53 24.55
C THR A 92 -14.36 1.80 24.86
N ILE A 93 -13.99 2.53 25.92
CA ILE A 93 -14.68 3.74 26.38
C ILE A 93 -14.22 4.98 25.60
N GLY A 94 -15.10 5.96 25.44
CA GLY A 94 -14.70 7.26 24.91
C GLY A 94 -13.74 7.98 25.85
N LEU A 95 -12.79 8.72 25.27
CA LEU A 95 -11.76 9.41 26.05
C LEU A 95 -12.34 10.51 26.95
N ALA A 96 -13.42 11.15 26.53
CA ALA A 96 -14.11 12.15 27.34
C ALA A 96 -14.76 11.54 28.59
N GLU A 97 -15.35 10.34 28.45
CA GLU A 97 -15.92 9.61 29.58
C GLU A 97 -14.84 9.17 30.57
N TYR A 98 -13.69 8.67 30.08
CA TYR A 98 -12.55 8.36 30.93
C TYR A 98 -12.06 9.59 31.68
N SER A 99 -11.81 10.70 30.99
CA SER A 99 -11.30 11.93 31.60
C SER A 99 -12.28 12.50 32.62
N ASN A 100 -13.58 12.57 32.27
CA ASN A 100 -14.63 13.12 33.10
C ASN A 100 -14.95 12.24 34.33
N ALA A 101 -14.87 10.91 34.23
CA ALA A 101 -15.10 10.04 35.39
C ALA A 101 -13.93 10.03 36.38
N ASN A 102 -12.72 10.38 35.91
CA ASN A 102 -11.49 10.08 36.64
C ASN A 102 -10.75 11.28 37.19
N PHE A 103 -10.73 12.42 36.51
CA PHE A 103 -9.85 13.55 36.88
C PHE A 103 -10.66 14.78 37.24
N LEU A 104 -10.15 15.68 38.09
CA LEU A 104 -10.81 16.95 38.41
C LEU A 104 -10.32 18.05 37.46
N SER A 105 -11.11 19.12 37.34
CA SER A 105 -10.75 20.37 36.65
C SER A 105 -11.09 21.58 37.53
N THR A 106 -10.60 22.77 37.16
CA THR A 106 -10.61 23.93 38.07
C THR A 106 -11.97 24.63 38.21
N ASP A 107 -12.85 24.56 37.20
CA ASP A 107 -14.08 25.38 37.17
C ASP A 107 -15.35 24.58 37.49
N THR A 108 -15.55 23.43 36.84
CA THR A 108 -16.78 22.61 37.00
C THR A 108 -16.76 21.72 38.25
N ASN A 109 -15.70 21.77 39.05
CA ASN A 109 -15.66 21.23 40.40
C ASN A 109 -15.77 22.37 41.46
N PRO A 110 -16.94 23.05 41.57
CA PRO A 110 -17.07 24.24 42.42
C PRO A 110 -16.91 23.93 43.90
N VAL A 111 -16.46 24.96 44.61
CA VAL A 111 -16.23 25.07 46.06
C VAL A 111 -17.50 24.81 46.86
N THR A 112 -17.90 23.54 46.98
CA THR A 112 -18.99 23.14 47.87
C THR A 112 -18.61 21.88 48.65
N THR A 113 -19.44 21.61 49.64
CA THR A 113 -19.22 20.75 50.80
C THR A 113 -19.19 19.26 50.45
N SER A 114 -19.48 18.95 49.18
CA SER A 114 -19.45 17.62 48.59
C SER A 114 -19.11 17.77 47.11
N LEU A 115 -18.11 17.03 46.63
CA LEU A 115 -18.02 16.70 45.21
C LEU A 115 -19.20 15.76 44.90
N SER A 116 -20.36 16.34 44.59
CA SER A 116 -21.53 15.63 44.06
C SER A 116 -21.35 15.29 42.57
N ILE A 117 -20.29 15.82 41.95
CA ILE A 117 -19.89 15.54 40.58
C ILE A 117 -18.66 14.61 40.62
N PRO A 118 -18.63 13.54 39.80
CA PRO A 118 -17.48 12.65 39.69
C PRO A 118 -16.18 13.36 39.26
N PRO A 119 -15.00 12.82 39.63
CA PRO A 119 -14.79 11.70 40.56
C PRO A 119 -15.23 12.04 42.00
N LEU A 120 -16.01 11.14 42.62
CA LEU A 120 -16.55 11.35 43.97
C LEU A 120 -15.44 11.27 45.02
N ILE A 121 -15.44 12.13 46.04
CA ILE A 121 -14.43 12.09 47.11
C ILE A 121 -14.42 10.75 47.88
N SER A 122 -15.56 10.06 47.94
CA SER A 122 -15.66 8.70 48.51
C SER A 122 -14.78 7.67 47.78
N SER A 123 -14.37 7.97 46.53
CA SER A 123 -13.44 7.17 45.75
C SER A 123 -11.97 7.35 46.14
N THR A 124 -11.70 8.18 47.16
CA THR A 124 -10.34 8.54 47.56
C THR A 124 -10.00 8.13 48.99
N THR A 125 -8.70 8.10 49.29
CA THR A 125 -8.13 7.94 50.63
C THR A 125 -7.15 9.08 50.89
N PRO A 126 -7.25 9.82 52.02
CA PRO A 126 -6.24 10.80 52.41
C PRO A 126 -4.88 10.14 52.67
N LYS A 127 -3.81 10.61 52.01
CA LYS A 127 -2.43 10.12 52.20
C LYS A 127 -1.43 11.27 52.20
N ALA A 128 -0.38 11.13 53.01
CA ALA A 128 0.71 12.10 53.09
C ALA A 128 1.92 11.63 52.27
N PHE A 129 2.50 12.54 51.49
CA PHE A 129 3.69 12.30 50.68
C PHE A 129 4.79 13.30 51.05
N ASP A 130 6.05 12.87 50.94
CA ASP A 130 7.19 13.78 51.03
C ASP A 130 7.33 14.52 49.69
N ILE A 131 7.31 15.85 49.74
CA ILE A 131 7.59 16.71 48.59
C ILE A 131 8.76 17.65 48.93
N PRO A 132 9.50 18.16 47.94
CA PRO A 132 10.53 19.18 48.17
C PRO A 132 9.98 20.38 48.95
N HIS A 133 10.72 20.84 49.96
CA HIS A 133 10.31 22.00 50.75
C HIS A 133 10.40 23.25 49.86
N PRO A 134 9.29 23.99 49.66
CA PRO A 134 9.23 25.07 48.65
C PRO A 134 10.16 26.25 48.97
N LEU A 135 10.57 26.40 50.23
CA LEU A 135 11.53 27.44 50.67
C LEU A 135 12.93 26.91 50.99
N ILE A 136 13.14 25.58 51.08
CA ILE A 136 14.40 24.99 51.57
C ILE A 136 14.74 23.79 50.67
N PRO A 137 15.50 23.98 49.58
CA PRO A 137 15.60 22.99 48.49
C PRO A 137 16.11 21.60 48.87
N TRP A 138 16.80 21.46 50.00
CA TRP A 138 17.37 20.21 50.51
C TRP A 138 16.55 19.52 51.60
N GLU A 139 15.37 20.06 51.94
CA GLU A 139 14.44 19.44 52.88
C GLU A 139 13.18 18.95 52.17
N THR A 140 12.45 18.06 52.83
CA THR A 140 11.12 17.62 52.39
C THR A 140 10.07 17.97 53.42
N ILE A 141 8.86 18.29 52.95
CA ILE A 141 7.68 18.48 53.79
C ILE A 141 6.63 17.42 53.49
N LYS A 142 5.82 17.08 54.50
CA LYS A 142 4.63 16.24 54.31
C LYS A 142 3.50 17.06 53.70
N ARG A 143 3.08 16.69 52.48
CA ARG A 143 1.91 17.23 51.80
C ARG A 143 0.82 16.17 51.72
N TRP A 144 -0.40 16.53 52.11
CA TRP A 144 -1.55 15.64 52.09
C TRP A 144 -2.33 15.76 50.80
N TYR A 145 -2.76 14.62 50.25
CA TYR A 145 -3.57 14.53 49.05
C TYR A 145 -4.73 13.58 49.29
N TYR A 146 -5.85 13.83 48.60
CA TYR A 146 -6.84 12.80 48.35
C TYR A 146 -6.33 11.94 47.21
N VAL A 147 -5.98 10.68 47.51
CA VAL A 147 -5.48 9.72 46.53
C VAL A 147 -6.66 8.90 46.02
N LYS A 148 -6.92 8.92 44.72
CA LYS A 148 -7.94 8.07 44.10
C LYS A 148 -7.42 6.65 44.03
N ASP A 149 -8.01 5.73 44.79
CA ASP A 149 -7.56 4.35 44.92
C ASP A 149 -8.68 3.31 44.87
N ARG A 150 -9.89 3.73 44.47
CA ARG A 150 -11.04 2.86 44.19
C ARG A 150 -11.95 3.55 43.15
N ALA A 151 -12.82 2.78 42.50
CA ALA A 151 -13.83 3.24 41.54
C ALA A 151 -13.27 3.97 40.30
N GLY A 152 -13.23 3.30 39.15
CA GLY A 152 -12.63 3.79 37.91
C GLY A 152 -11.11 3.63 37.88
N GLU A 153 -10.41 4.63 37.34
CA GLU A 153 -8.95 4.63 37.27
C GLU A 153 -8.33 4.61 38.68
N THR A 154 -7.37 3.71 38.88
CA THR A 154 -6.66 3.52 40.15
C THR A 154 -5.16 3.37 39.96
N ALA A 155 -4.62 3.72 38.78
CA ALA A 155 -3.22 3.56 38.41
C ALA A 155 -2.70 2.13 38.66
N GLY A 156 -3.47 1.13 38.23
CA GLY A 156 -3.17 -0.29 38.46
C GLY A 156 -3.23 -0.70 39.93
N GLY A 157 -4.10 -0.08 40.73
CA GLY A 157 -4.25 -0.32 42.17
C GLY A 157 -3.27 0.45 43.06
N ASN A 158 -2.33 1.21 42.50
CA ASN A 158 -1.39 2.03 43.29
C ASN A 158 -2.04 3.32 43.83
N GLY A 159 -3.11 3.76 43.17
CA GLY A 159 -3.74 5.05 43.33
C GLY A 159 -2.90 6.20 42.78
N TYR A 160 -3.55 7.35 42.58
CA TYR A 160 -2.89 8.58 42.14
C TYR A 160 -3.45 9.80 42.86
N LYS A 161 -2.66 10.88 42.90
CA LYS A 161 -3.01 12.15 43.56
C LYS A 161 -4.14 12.81 42.76
N LEU A 162 -5.35 12.79 43.31
CA LEU A 162 -6.52 13.38 42.66
C LEU A 162 -6.58 14.89 42.89
N THR A 163 -6.33 15.31 44.13
CA THR A 163 -6.24 16.72 44.52
C THR A 163 -5.44 16.83 45.81
N ALA A 164 -4.69 17.92 45.96
CA ALA A 164 -4.04 18.23 47.22
C ALA A 164 -5.08 18.71 48.26
N MET A 165 -4.82 18.42 49.53
CA MET A 165 -5.64 18.91 50.64
C MET A 165 -5.23 20.34 50.99
N SER A 166 -6.18 21.22 51.32
CA SER A 166 -5.81 22.55 51.84
C SER A 166 -5.02 22.42 53.14
N VAL A 167 -3.87 23.10 53.23
CA VAL A 167 -3.03 23.11 54.46
C VAL A 167 -3.86 23.64 55.64
N LEU A 168 -4.64 24.69 55.39
CA LEU A 168 -5.50 25.29 56.40
C LEU A 168 -6.63 24.34 56.81
N SER A 169 -7.32 23.72 55.85
CA SER A 169 -8.41 22.78 56.14
C SER A 169 -7.91 21.55 56.90
N PHE A 170 -6.75 21.01 56.52
CA PHE A 170 -6.11 19.89 57.22
C PHE A 170 -5.71 20.26 58.66
N TYR A 171 -5.07 21.43 58.85
CA TYR A 171 -4.71 21.92 60.18
C TYR A 171 -5.94 22.12 61.07
N TRP A 172 -7.01 22.70 60.51
CA TRP A 172 -8.28 22.93 61.23
C TRP A 172 -8.98 21.62 61.62
N GLN A 173 -9.03 20.64 60.72
CA GLN A 173 -9.61 19.32 60.99
C GLN A 173 -8.89 18.60 62.15
N ASN A 174 -7.55 18.67 62.18
CA ASN A 174 -6.76 18.05 63.24
C ASN A 174 -6.92 18.72 64.61
N ILE A 175 -7.27 20.01 64.67
CA ILE A 175 -7.41 20.77 65.92
C ILE A 175 -8.85 20.78 66.43
N HIS A 176 -9.84 20.86 65.55
CA HIS A 176 -11.23 21.10 65.92
C HIS A 176 -12.17 19.91 65.68
N GLY A 177 -11.67 18.79 65.13
CA GLY A 177 -12.41 17.53 65.04
C GLY A 177 -13.41 17.44 63.88
N THR A 178 -13.90 18.57 63.35
CA THR A 178 -14.66 18.63 62.09
C THR A 178 -14.44 19.98 61.39
N THR A 179 -14.40 19.95 60.06
CA THR A 179 -14.61 21.13 59.22
C THR A 179 -15.94 20.96 58.52
N ASP A 180 -16.95 21.72 58.95
CA ASP A 180 -18.06 22.04 58.08
C ASP A 180 -17.47 22.87 56.93
N ASN A 181 -17.33 22.27 55.76
CA ASN A 181 -17.31 22.97 54.48
C ASN A 181 -16.04 23.78 54.17
N ILE A 182 -15.07 23.16 53.50
CA ILE A 182 -14.44 23.64 52.25
C ILE A 182 -13.35 22.61 51.87
N THR A 183 -13.64 21.80 50.86
CA THR A 183 -12.62 21.04 50.11
C THR A 183 -12.50 21.70 48.74
N VAL A 184 -11.56 22.63 48.61
CA VAL A 184 -11.18 23.16 47.29
C VAL A 184 -10.35 22.07 46.60
N PRO A 185 -10.66 21.67 45.36
CA PRO A 185 -9.69 20.90 44.58
C PRO A 185 -8.46 21.78 44.33
N ILE A 186 -7.34 21.42 44.93
CA ILE A 186 -6.04 22.06 44.69
C ILE A 186 -5.29 21.15 43.72
N LEU A 187 -5.28 21.56 42.46
CA LEU A 187 -4.52 20.90 41.40
C LEU A 187 -3.14 21.54 41.33
N ASP A 188 -2.20 21.00 42.10
CA ASP A 188 -0.79 21.43 42.06
C ASP A 188 0.02 20.60 41.06
N GLU A 189 1.29 20.95 40.87
CA GLU A 189 2.20 20.27 39.94
C GLU A 189 2.36 18.77 40.18
N ASN A 190 2.13 18.29 41.42
CA ASN A 190 2.24 16.87 41.75
C ASN A 190 0.96 16.13 41.35
N VAL A 191 -0.20 16.80 41.43
CA VAL A 191 -1.46 16.29 40.88
C VAL A 191 -1.36 16.21 39.35
N TYR A 192 -0.90 17.29 38.70
CA TYR A 192 -0.74 17.30 37.25
C TYR A 192 0.30 16.30 36.73
N GLU A 193 1.37 16.01 37.48
CA GLU A 193 2.33 14.94 37.16
C GLU A 193 1.62 13.58 37.04
N ASP A 194 0.79 13.24 38.03
CA ASP A 194 0.04 11.98 38.05
C ASP A 194 -1.01 11.92 36.94
N TYR A 195 -1.68 13.04 36.67
CA TYR A 195 -2.67 13.16 35.59
C TYR A 195 -1.98 12.94 34.24
N ALA A 196 -0.88 13.63 33.98
CA ALA A 196 -0.12 13.54 32.74
C ALA A 196 0.34 12.11 32.46
N ARG A 197 0.81 11.38 33.49
CA ARG A 197 1.22 9.97 33.37
C ARG A 197 0.11 9.02 32.93
N LEU A 198 -1.16 9.37 33.14
CA LEU A 198 -2.32 8.54 32.80
C LEU A 198 -3.00 9.01 31.50
N LEU A 199 -3.00 10.32 31.25
CA LEU A 199 -3.71 10.96 30.14
C LEU A 199 -2.86 11.02 28.87
N ILE A 200 -1.55 11.29 28.96
CA ILE A 200 -0.66 11.35 27.78
C ILE A 200 -0.66 10.02 27.00
N PRO A 201 -0.50 8.83 27.64
CA PRO A 201 -0.53 7.56 26.91
C PRO A 201 -1.85 7.32 26.17
N ARG A 202 -2.97 7.78 26.74
CA ARG A 202 -4.30 7.67 26.13
C ARG A 202 -4.48 8.66 24.99
N ALA A 203 -4.07 9.92 25.15
CA ALA A 203 -4.08 10.89 24.06
C ALA A 203 -3.33 10.35 22.84
N ALA A 204 -2.09 9.86 23.05
CA ALA A 204 -1.28 9.27 22.00
C ALA A 204 -1.92 8.01 21.39
N GLY A 205 -2.40 7.09 22.22
CA GLY A 205 -2.99 5.83 21.75
C GLY A 205 -4.33 6.02 21.02
N TYR A 206 -5.18 6.94 21.46
CA TYR A 206 -6.45 7.26 20.78
C TYR A 206 -6.22 8.01 19.47
N ALA A 207 -5.25 8.93 19.41
CA ALA A 207 -4.84 9.58 18.16
C ALA A 207 -4.31 8.56 17.14
N ALA A 208 -3.52 7.58 17.59
CA ALA A 208 -3.09 6.47 16.75
C ALA A 208 -4.26 5.57 16.31
N SER A 209 -5.21 5.26 17.20
CA SER A 209 -6.42 4.49 16.85
C SER A 209 -7.28 5.22 15.81
N LEU A 210 -7.35 6.56 15.85
CA LEU A 210 -8.01 7.37 14.82
C LEU A 210 -7.35 7.16 13.44
N MET A 211 -6.02 7.17 13.37
CA MET A 211 -5.29 6.94 12.12
C MET A 211 -5.49 5.51 11.62
N ASN A 212 -5.41 4.51 12.50
CA ASN A 212 -5.66 3.13 12.14
C ASN A 212 -7.08 2.94 11.60
N TYR A 213 -8.08 3.60 12.19
CA TYR A 213 -9.45 3.56 11.70
C TYR A 213 -9.60 4.23 10.32
N PHE A 214 -9.00 5.41 10.12
CA PHE A 214 -9.10 6.14 8.86
C PHE A 214 -8.46 5.38 7.68
N PHE A 215 -7.33 4.72 7.91
CA PHE A 215 -6.59 3.97 6.88
C PHE A 215 -6.81 2.45 6.91
N ARG A 216 -7.89 1.97 7.56
CA ARG A 216 -8.14 0.52 7.74
C ARG A 216 -8.50 -0.23 6.45
N GLY A 217 -8.91 0.49 5.40
CA GLY A 217 -9.38 -0.10 4.15
C GLY A 217 -8.26 -0.66 3.30
N GLU A 218 -8.32 -1.96 3.04
CA GLU A 218 -7.31 -2.69 2.26
C GLU A 218 -7.91 -3.32 1.00
N ILE A 219 -7.28 -3.05 -0.15
CA ILE A 219 -7.64 -3.64 -1.44
C ILE A 219 -6.43 -4.43 -1.96
N GLU A 220 -6.63 -5.71 -2.20
CA GLU A 220 -5.65 -6.57 -2.87
C GLU A 220 -5.76 -6.37 -4.39
N LEU A 221 -4.61 -6.12 -5.03
CA LEU A 221 -4.50 -5.94 -6.47
C LEU A 221 -3.74 -7.10 -7.14
N SER A 222 -4.30 -7.61 -8.23
CA SER A 222 -3.77 -8.77 -8.96
C SER A 222 -3.97 -8.65 -10.47
N LEU A 223 -3.29 -9.51 -11.24
CA LEU A 223 -3.43 -9.57 -12.69
C LEU A 223 -4.86 -9.91 -13.15
N PRO A 224 -5.31 -9.35 -14.27
CA PRO A 224 -6.47 -9.83 -15.01
C PRO A 224 -6.37 -11.30 -15.41
N ASP A 225 -7.48 -11.90 -15.84
CA ASP A 225 -7.48 -13.28 -16.38
C ASP A 225 -6.57 -13.46 -17.60
N ALA A 226 -6.31 -12.37 -18.33
CA ALA A 226 -5.37 -12.34 -19.45
C ALA A 226 -3.89 -12.47 -19.02
N GLY A 227 -3.56 -12.27 -17.75
CA GLY A 227 -2.19 -12.33 -17.23
C GLY A 227 -1.34 -11.09 -17.48
N ILE A 228 -1.90 -10.04 -18.08
CA ILE A 228 -1.23 -8.74 -18.32
C ILE A 228 -2.18 -7.61 -17.95
N TYR A 229 -1.63 -6.49 -17.46
CA TYR A 229 -2.39 -5.27 -17.17
C TYR A 229 -2.75 -4.50 -18.44
N ALA A 230 -1.83 -4.49 -19.41
CA ALA A 230 -2.01 -3.83 -20.70
C ALA A 230 -1.04 -4.38 -21.76
N ILE A 231 -1.39 -4.18 -23.03
CA ILE A 231 -0.58 -4.48 -24.20
C ILE A 231 -0.67 -3.33 -25.20
N ARG A 232 0.44 -3.03 -25.89
CA ARG A 232 0.50 -1.92 -26.84
C ARG A 232 1.56 -2.11 -27.92
N THR A 233 1.29 -1.60 -29.12
CA THR A 233 2.26 -1.56 -30.22
C THR A 233 3.08 -0.25 -30.21
N PRO A 234 4.32 -0.24 -30.74
CA PRO A 234 5.21 0.93 -30.66
C PRO A 234 4.66 2.20 -31.30
N ASP A 235 3.83 2.08 -32.35
CA ASP A 235 3.22 3.18 -33.10
C ASP A 235 2.09 3.90 -32.34
N GLN A 236 1.61 3.33 -31.23
CA GLN A 236 0.45 3.85 -30.49
C GLN A 236 0.81 4.83 -29.34
N GLY A 237 2.09 5.19 -29.18
CA GLY A 237 2.52 6.27 -28.29
C GLY A 237 2.40 6.02 -26.78
N GLY A 238 2.15 4.78 -26.35
CA GLY A 238 2.06 4.39 -24.92
C GLY A 238 0.76 3.65 -24.57
N PHE A 239 0.67 3.15 -23.33
CA PHE A 239 -0.49 2.40 -22.85
C PHE A 239 -1.63 3.35 -22.50
N GLY A 240 -2.77 3.22 -23.19
CA GLY A 240 -3.96 4.05 -22.97
C GLY A 240 -5.02 3.40 -22.08
N ASN A 241 -4.83 2.15 -21.66
CA ASN A 241 -5.76 1.47 -20.78
C ASN A 241 -5.02 0.56 -19.80
N ILE A 242 -5.67 0.29 -18.67
CA ILE A 242 -5.23 -0.67 -17.65
C ILE A 242 -6.42 -1.53 -17.27
N ARG A 243 -6.22 -2.85 -17.27
CA ARG A 243 -7.13 -3.81 -16.64
C ARG A 243 -6.45 -4.33 -15.38
N ILE A 244 -7.17 -4.41 -14.27
CA ILE A 244 -6.63 -4.90 -13.01
C ILE A 244 -7.72 -5.58 -12.19
N LYS A 245 -7.38 -6.63 -11.44
CA LYS A 245 -8.31 -7.23 -10.49
C LYS A 245 -8.13 -6.62 -9.11
N ALA A 246 -9.25 -6.25 -8.50
CA ALA A 246 -9.31 -5.74 -7.13
C ALA A 246 -10.18 -6.65 -6.27
N LYS A 247 -9.75 -6.90 -5.04
CA LYS A 247 -10.50 -7.64 -4.03
C LYS A 247 -10.43 -6.90 -2.70
N ASN A 248 -11.55 -6.76 -2.02
CA ASN A 248 -11.57 -6.18 -0.69
C ASN A 248 -11.05 -7.21 0.31
N VAL A 249 -9.90 -6.91 0.91
CA VAL A 249 -9.25 -7.74 1.94
C VAL A 249 -9.27 -7.07 3.31
N THR A 250 -9.99 -5.96 3.45
CA THR A 250 -10.19 -5.26 4.71
C THR A 250 -10.57 -6.25 5.82
N PRO A 251 -9.96 -6.19 7.00
CA PRO A 251 -10.32 -7.03 8.13
C PRO A 251 -11.79 -6.91 8.58
N ASN A 252 -12.22 -7.78 9.51
CA ASN A 252 -13.47 -7.65 10.27
C ASN A 252 -14.76 -7.56 9.44
N ASN A 253 -14.80 -8.21 8.26
CA ASN A 253 -15.99 -8.31 7.41
C ASN A 253 -16.53 -6.97 6.87
N GLU A 254 -15.75 -5.89 6.91
CA GLU A 254 -16.15 -4.64 6.25
C GLU A 254 -16.23 -4.81 4.73
N GLU A 255 -17.29 -4.27 4.15
CA GLU A 255 -17.69 -4.33 2.75
C GLU A 255 -17.53 -2.94 2.10
N MET A 256 -17.37 -2.95 0.77
CA MET A 256 -17.32 -1.76 -0.10
C MET A 256 -18.45 -1.83 -1.13
N PRO A 257 -19.73 -1.74 -0.71
CA PRO A 257 -20.87 -2.10 -1.57
C PRO A 257 -21.25 -1.04 -2.61
N SER A 258 -20.91 0.24 -2.40
CA SER A 258 -21.28 1.31 -3.32
C SER A 258 -20.45 2.59 -3.13
N GLY A 259 -19.65 2.97 -4.12
CA GLY A 259 -18.78 4.13 -4.10
C GLY A 259 -18.18 4.43 -5.48
N THR A 260 -17.24 5.37 -5.53
CA THR A 260 -16.39 5.63 -6.69
C THR A 260 -15.11 4.83 -6.61
N ILE A 261 -14.61 4.39 -7.76
CA ILE A 261 -13.35 3.66 -7.89
C ILE A 261 -12.48 4.43 -8.89
N GLU A 262 -11.27 4.78 -8.47
CA GLU A 262 -10.30 5.52 -9.28
C GLU A 262 -8.97 4.77 -9.32
N LEU A 263 -8.29 4.86 -10.46
CA LEU A 263 -6.89 4.45 -10.61
C LEU A 263 -6.00 5.69 -10.51
N VAL A 264 -4.99 5.63 -9.65
CA VAL A 264 -3.86 6.55 -9.63
C VAL A 264 -2.64 5.81 -10.18
N VAL A 265 -2.18 6.23 -11.35
CA VAL A 265 -0.90 5.79 -11.92
C VAL A 265 0.17 6.79 -11.50
N LYS A 266 1.27 6.30 -10.94
CA LYS A 266 2.42 7.11 -10.53
C LYS A 266 3.68 6.55 -11.19
N TYR A 267 4.41 7.37 -11.92
CA TYR A 267 5.65 6.96 -12.60
C TYR A 267 6.66 8.10 -12.76
N LYS A 268 7.91 7.74 -13.02
CA LYS A 268 8.97 8.62 -13.53
C LYS A 268 9.23 8.34 -14.99
N THR A 269 9.94 9.24 -15.66
CA THR A 269 10.27 9.09 -17.09
C THR A 269 11.77 8.98 -17.27
N ALA A 270 12.23 7.96 -17.99
CA ALA A 270 13.61 7.86 -18.43
C ALA A 270 13.94 8.95 -19.45
N LEU A 271 15.08 9.61 -19.25
CA LEU A 271 15.51 10.77 -20.06
C LEU A 271 16.23 10.35 -21.35
N GLU A 272 16.60 9.07 -21.45
CA GLU A 272 17.14 8.43 -22.65
C GLU A 272 16.37 7.11 -22.88
N ASP A 273 16.71 6.38 -23.94
CA ASP A 273 16.11 5.08 -24.22
C ASP A 273 16.30 4.14 -23.01
N PRO A 274 15.25 3.67 -22.32
CA PRO A 274 15.41 2.76 -21.18
C PRO A 274 15.76 1.33 -21.62
N PHE A 275 15.68 1.03 -22.91
CA PHE A 275 15.89 -0.30 -23.48
C PHE A 275 17.34 -0.52 -23.90
N GLN A 276 18.26 0.01 -23.10
CA GLN A 276 19.70 -0.19 -23.23
C GLN A 276 20.19 -0.82 -21.93
N GLY A 277 21.01 -1.88 -21.98
CA GLY A 277 21.46 -2.64 -20.81
C GLY A 277 22.38 -1.89 -19.84
N VAL A 278 22.21 -0.57 -19.72
CA VAL A 278 22.97 0.34 -18.88
C VAL A 278 22.01 1.26 -18.10
N PRO A 279 22.44 1.79 -16.94
CA PRO A 279 21.66 2.75 -16.18
C PRO A 279 21.28 4.00 -16.98
N VAL A 280 20.03 4.44 -16.87
CA VAL A 280 19.53 5.66 -17.50
C VAL A 280 19.06 6.66 -16.45
N ALA A 281 19.35 7.95 -16.66
CA ALA A 281 18.85 9.01 -15.80
C ALA A 281 17.32 9.14 -15.93
N VAL A 282 16.65 9.49 -14.83
CA VAL A 282 15.19 9.60 -14.76
C VAL A 282 14.77 10.99 -14.27
N SER A 283 13.51 11.35 -14.51
CA SER A 283 12.92 12.60 -14.01
C SER A 283 13.06 12.73 -12.49
N THR A 284 13.19 13.98 -12.02
CA THR A 284 13.24 14.30 -10.59
C THR A 284 11.92 13.96 -9.92
N ASP A 285 10.83 14.45 -10.50
CA ASP A 285 9.49 14.34 -9.97
C ASP A 285 8.71 13.19 -10.61
N PHE A 286 7.70 12.73 -9.86
CA PHE A 286 6.73 11.76 -10.35
C PHE A 286 5.63 12.45 -11.14
N THR A 287 5.20 11.78 -12.20
CA THR A 287 3.97 12.08 -12.94
C THR A 287 2.83 11.25 -12.36
N TYR A 288 1.64 11.87 -12.29
CA TYR A 288 0.42 11.25 -11.78
C TYR A 288 -0.68 11.30 -12.83
N VAL A 289 -1.37 10.18 -13.03
CA VAL A 289 -2.59 10.10 -13.84
C VAL A 289 -3.69 9.54 -12.95
N VAL A 290 -4.81 10.26 -12.83
CA VAL A 290 -5.98 9.83 -12.04
C VAL A 290 -7.16 9.70 -12.97
N VAL A 291 -7.74 8.50 -13.04
CA VAL A 291 -8.90 8.23 -13.90
C VAL A 291 -9.94 7.36 -13.19
N PRO A 292 -11.24 7.56 -13.48
CA PRO A 292 -12.30 6.74 -12.92
C PRO A 292 -12.38 5.37 -13.60
N GLU A 293 -13.01 4.42 -12.92
CA GLU A 293 -13.36 3.12 -13.50
C GLU A 293 -14.34 3.28 -14.68
N ALA A 294 -14.06 2.60 -15.78
CA ALA A 294 -14.71 2.80 -17.07
C ALA A 294 -15.97 1.94 -17.30
N ASN A 295 -16.15 0.84 -16.57
CA ASN A 295 -17.30 -0.06 -16.71
C ASN A 295 -18.45 0.22 -15.72
N GLY A 296 -18.40 1.34 -14.99
CA GLY A 296 -19.43 1.71 -14.01
C GLY A 296 -19.46 0.80 -12.78
N ARG A 297 -18.33 0.17 -12.43
CA ARG A 297 -18.18 -0.58 -11.19
C ARG A 297 -18.20 0.39 -10.00
N THR A 298 -19.04 0.10 -9.03
CA THR A 298 -19.18 0.90 -7.80
C THR A 298 -18.85 0.11 -6.54
N SER A 299 -18.46 -1.15 -6.66
CA SER A 299 -18.19 -2.03 -5.52
C SER A 299 -16.97 -2.89 -5.72
N ILE A 300 -16.29 -3.19 -4.60
CA ILE A 300 -15.15 -4.10 -4.54
C ILE A 300 -15.50 -5.20 -3.53
N PRO A 301 -15.92 -6.39 -3.99
CA PRO A 301 -16.38 -7.45 -3.10
C PRO A 301 -15.22 -8.21 -2.44
N LYS A 302 -15.55 -8.94 -1.37
CA LYS A 302 -14.59 -9.78 -0.61
C LYS A 302 -14.49 -11.20 -1.15
N ASP A 303 -15.61 -11.74 -1.68
CA ASP A 303 -15.71 -13.17 -1.99
C ASP A 303 -14.88 -13.58 -3.21
N ALA A 304 -14.76 -12.68 -4.18
CA ALA A 304 -13.97 -12.89 -5.38
C ALA A 304 -13.40 -11.55 -5.90
N PRO A 305 -12.20 -11.53 -6.49
CA PRO A 305 -11.71 -10.35 -7.18
C PRO A 305 -12.61 -9.95 -8.34
N VAL A 306 -12.78 -8.65 -8.55
CA VAL A 306 -13.47 -8.07 -9.72
C VAL A 306 -12.46 -7.43 -10.65
N GLU A 307 -12.65 -7.59 -11.95
CA GLU A 307 -11.88 -6.87 -12.95
C GLU A 307 -12.41 -5.45 -13.10
N LEU A 308 -11.50 -4.48 -12.98
CA LEU A 308 -11.69 -3.06 -13.18
C LEU A 308 -11.00 -2.66 -14.49
N LEU A 309 -11.64 -1.79 -15.26
CA LEU A 309 -11.07 -1.22 -16.47
C LEU A 309 -10.89 0.28 -16.29
N PHE A 310 -9.72 0.79 -16.69
CA PHE A 310 -9.42 2.21 -16.65
C PHE A 310 -8.98 2.67 -18.05
N ASP A 311 -9.64 3.70 -18.55
CA ASP A 311 -9.25 4.42 -19.76
C ASP A 311 -8.42 5.64 -19.36
N LEU A 312 -7.16 5.68 -19.77
CA LEU A 312 -6.23 6.77 -19.47
C LEU A 312 -6.45 7.98 -20.39
N GLY A 313 -7.34 7.86 -21.38
CA GLY A 313 -7.67 8.89 -22.34
C GLY A 313 -6.43 9.34 -23.12
N GLY A 314 -6.15 10.65 -23.10
CA GLY A 314 -4.94 11.21 -23.71
C GLY A 314 -3.68 11.10 -22.86
N SER A 315 -3.77 10.59 -21.63
CA SER A 315 -2.67 10.55 -20.65
C SER A 315 -2.00 9.17 -20.61
N ASN A 316 -1.60 8.67 -21.78
CA ASN A 316 -1.00 7.35 -21.91
C ASN A 316 0.25 7.21 -21.01
N ILE A 317 0.44 6.02 -20.46
CA ILE A 317 1.72 5.65 -19.83
C ILE A 317 2.74 5.50 -20.97
N PRO A 318 3.79 6.34 -21.01
CA PRO A 318 4.75 6.29 -22.10
C PRO A 318 5.64 5.05 -22.00
N PHE A 319 6.21 4.59 -23.12
CA PHE A 319 7.10 3.42 -23.13
C PHE A 319 8.39 3.61 -22.32
N ASN A 320 8.76 4.86 -22.03
CA ASN A 320 9.89 5.19 -21.16
C ASN A 320 9.49 5.50 -19.72
N ALA A 321 8.31 5.07 -19.28
CA ALA A 321 7.93 5.08 -17.87
C ALA A 321 8.80 4.13 -17.04
N THR A 322 9.13 4.54 -15.83
CA THR A 322 9.92 3.81 -14.84
C THR A 322 9.47 4.14 -13.43
N ASP A 323 9.79 3.30 -12.44
CA ASP A 323 9.27 3.43 -11.07
C ASP A 323 7.71 3.48 -11.11
N LEU A 324 7.10 2.60 -11.91
CA LEU A 324 5.68 2.60 -12.29
C LEU A 324 4.83 1.84 -11.27
N THR A 325 3.94 2.56 -10.60
CA THR A 325 3.05 2.03 -9.57
C THR A 325 1.59 2.35 -9.87
N LEU A 326 0.70 1.43 -9.51
CA LEU A 326 -0.75 1.57 -9.61
C LEU A 326 -1.35 1.64 -8.21
N GLN A 327 -2.30 2.54 -8.00
CA GLN A 327 -3.13 2.56 -6.80
C GLN A 327 -4.59 2.55 -7.21
N VAL A 328 -5.38 1.68 -6.59
CA VAL A 328 -6.85 1.72 -6.73
C VAL A 328 -7.42 2.33 -5.47
N VAL A 329 -8.11 3.45 -5.62
CA VAL A 329 -8.75 4.18 -4.53
C VAL A 329 -10.25 3.95 -4.60
N TYR A 330 -10.82 3.41 -3.53
CA TYR A 330 -12.26 3.34 -3.31
C TYR A 330 -12.68 4.48 -2.38
N HIS A 331 -13.77 5.16 -2.73
CA HIS A 331 -14.39 6.18 -1.90
C HIS A 331 -15.91 6.02 -1.89
N GLY A 332 -16.52 5.76 -0.74
CA GLY A 332 -17.96 5.58 -0.63
C GLY A 332 -18.39 4.79 0.61
N GLN A 333 -19.42 3.96 0.45
CA GLN A 333 -19.94 3.13 1.54
C GLN A 333 -18.88 2.14 2.01
N PHE A 334 -18.47 2.25 3.27
CA PHE A 334 -17.47 1.37 3.86
C PHE A 334 -17.86 0.94 5.28
N GLY A 335 -18.13 -0.35 5.48
CA GLY A 335 -18.65 -0.87 6.75
C GLY A 335 -19.39 -2.19 6.60
N LEU A 336 -20.37 -2.46 7.46
CA LEU A 336 -21.07 -3.75 7.54
C LEU A 336 -22.46 -3.70 6.92
N GLN A 337 -22.82 -4.75 6.18
CA GLN A 337 -24.22 -5.00 5.84
C GLN A 337 -24.92 -5.72 7.01
N THR A 338 -25.91 -5.05 7.61
CA THR A 338 -26.69 -5.60 8.75
C THR A 338 -28.11 -5.96 8.32
N THR A 339 -28.84 -6.67 9.20
CA THR A 339 -30.28 -6.95 9.00
C THR A 339 -31.15 -5.69 8.94
N SER A 340 -30.69 -4.59 9.57
CA SER A 340 -31.34 -3.28 9.58
C SER A 340 -30.88 -2.34 8.45
N GLY A 341 -29.99 -2.79 7.56
CA GLY A 341 -29.40 -1.98 6.49
C GLY A 341 -27.89 -1.81 6.64
N PHE A 342 -27.31 -0.93 5.83
CA PHE A 342 -25.87 -0.64 5.88
C PHE A 342 -25.51 0.12 7.18
N SER A 343 -24.45 -0.31 7.86
CA SER A 343 -23.90 0.35 9.04
C SER A 343 -22.41 0.60 8.81
N GLY A 344 -22.02 1.87 8.71
CA GLY A 344 -20.66 2.24 8.37
C GLY A 344 -20.55 3.70 7.95
N GLU A 345 -19.42 4.02 7.32
CA GLU A 345 -19.16 5.33 6.75
C GLU A 345 -19.74 5.43 5.34
N MET A 346 -20.24 6.60 4.98
CA MET A 346 -20.75 6.87 3.62
C MET A 346 -19.66 7.42 2.69
N GLU A 347 -18.57 7.94 3.27
CA GLU A 347 -17.44 8.58 2.59
C GLU A 347 -16.12 7.91 3.06
N GLY A 348 -16.16 6.59 3.28
CA GLY A 348 -15.00 5.82 3.70
C GLY A 348 -14.03 5.64 2.53
N VAL A 349 -12.73 5.55 2.85
CA VAL A 349 -11.65 5.39 1.87
C VAL A 349 -10.94 4.06 2.07
N ALA A 350 -10.64 3.38 0.97
CA ALA A 350 -9.74 2.24 0.96
C ALA A 350 -8.79 2.33 -0.23
N VAL A 351 -7.56 1.86 -0.05
CA VAL A 351 -6.52 1.97 -1.08
C VAL A 351 -5.85 0.62 -1.27
N GLY A 352 -5.72 0.21 -2.52
CA GLY A 352 -4.85 -0.88 -2.94
C GLY A 352 -3.63 -0.31 -3.64
N PHE A 353 -2.46 -0.87 -3.38
CA PHE A 353 -1.19 -0.48 -4.00
C PHE A 353 -0.58 -1.66 -4.75
N LYS A 354 -0.04 -1.41 -5.93
CA LYS A 354 0.69 -2.39 -6.72
C LYS A 354 1.88 -1.74 -7.40
N ASP A 355 3.06 -2.29 -7.16
CA ASP A 355 4.24 -2.05 -7.97
C ASP A 355 4.23 -3.03 -9.15
N ILE A 356 4.36 -2.54 -10.38
CA ILE A 356 4.21 -3.33 -11.60
C ILE A 356 5.46 -3.21 -12.46
N SER A 357 5.58 -4.05 -13.48
CA SER A 357 6.69 -3.97 -14.42
C SER A 357 6.70 -2.63 -15.14
N GLU A 358 7.89 -2.16 -15.48
CA GLU A 358 8.05 -1.17 -16.53
C GLU A 358 7.48 -1.67 -17.88
N PRO A 359 7.24 -0.76 -18.84
CA PRO A 359 6.97 -1.13 -20.23
C PRO A 359 7.96 -2.20 -20.71
N THR A 360 7.48 -3.41 -20.91
CA THR A 360 8.33 -4.58 -21.17
C THR A 360 8.30 -4.91 -22.65
N PRO A 361 9.40 -4.76 -23.40
CA PRO A 361 9.43 -5.12 -24.82
C PRO A 361 9.37 -6.64 -24.97
N ILE A 362 8.52 -7.08 -25.88
CA ILE A 362 8.42 -8.47 -26.31
C ILE A 362 8.72 -8.53 -27.80
N ASP A 363 9.78 -9.25 -28.13
CA ASP A 363 10.28 -9.38 -29.50
C ASP A 363 9.86 -10.71 -30.12
N TYR A 364 9.41 -10.65 -31.37
CA TYR A 364 9.20 -11.83 -32.18
C TYR A 364 10.18 -11.77 -33.36
N ILE A 365 11.20 -12.62 -33.34
CA ILE A 365 12.37 -12.52 -34.22
C ILE A 365 12.37 -13.71 -35.18
N ASN A 366 12.50 -13.44 -36.47
CA ASN A 366 12.79 -14.44 -37.48
C ASN A 366 14.27 -14.34 -37.90
N GLY A 367 15.14 -15.09 -37.22
CA GLY A 367 16.58 -15.16 -37.49
C GLY A 367 16.98 -16.17 -38.57
N MET A 368 16.01 -16.74 -39.30
CA MET A 368 16.27 -17.80 -40.29
C MET A 368 16.90 -17.29 -41.60
N ASP A 369 17.28 -16.02 -41.70
CA ASP A 369 18.09 -15.50 -42.82
C ASP A 369 19.56 -15.89 -42.71
N VAL A 370 19.98 -16.39 -41.56
CA VAL A 370 21.33 -16.93 -41.33
C VAL A 370 21.28 -18.37 -40.83
N VAL A 371 22.40 -19.08 -40.96
CA VAL A 371 22.56 -20.46 -40.49
C VAL A 371 24.00 -20.67 -40.02
N CYS A 372 24.19 -21.39 -38.90
CA CYS A 372 25.51 -21.82 -38.45
C CYS A 372 25.90 -23.12 -39.16
N VAL A 373 27.02 -23.07 -39.88
CA VAL A 373 27.60 -24.25 -40.55
C VAL A 373 29.08 -24.34 -40.25
N ASN A 374 29.50 -25.39 -39.56
CA ASN A 374 30.88 -25.66 -39.14
C ASN A 374 31.52 -24.46 -38.41
N GLU A 375 30.83 -23.93 -37.39
CA GLU A 375 31.26 -22.75 -36.59
C GLU A 375 31.35 -21.43 -37.38
N GLU A 376 30.75 -21.36 -38.58
CA GLU A 376 30.65 -20.14 -39.37
C GLU A 376 29.17 -19.76 -39.58
N ILE A 377 28.82 -18.51 -39.27
CA ILE A 377 27.50 -17.95 -39.58
C ILE A 377 27.48 -17.54 -41.04
N LEU A 378 26.57 -18.13 -41.82
CA LEU A 378 26.43 -17.91 -43.25
C LEU A 378 25.01 -17.42 -43.57
N LEU A 379 24.88 -16.71 -44.70
CA LEU A 379 23.58 -16.38 -45.26
C LEU A 379 22.86 -17.69 -45.65
N ALA A 380 21.65 -17.89 -45.11
CA ALA A 380 20.84 -19.06 -45.38
C ALA A 380 20.51 -19.17 -46.87
N GLY A 381 20.57 -20.38 -47.41
CA GLY A 381 20.38 -20.67 -48.84
C GLY A 381 21.52 -20.21 -49.76
N SER A 382 22.58 -19.57 -49.24
CA SER A 382 23.73 -19.22 -50.08
C SER A 382 24.47 -20.46 -50.59
N ASP A 383 25.08 -20.36 -51.78
CA ASP A 383 25.89 -21.46 -52.33
C ASP A 383 27.02 -21.85 -51.38
N LYS A 384 27.54 -20.90 -50.59
CA LYS A 384 28.55 -21.20 -49.57
C LYS A 384 27.97 -22.07 -48.44
N ALA A 385 26.79 -21.74 -47.91
CA ALA A 385 26.13 -22.54 -46.88
C ALA A 385 25.84 -23.96 -47.38
N VAL A 386 25.21 -24.07 -48.54
CA VAL A 386 24.83 -25.37 -49.14
C VAL A 386 26.05 -26.23 -49.45
N ASN A 387 27.07 -25.68 -50.15
CA ASN A 387 28.26 -26.45 -50.52
C ASN A 387 29.11 -26.88 -49.31
N THR A 388 29.03 -26.15 -48.20
CA THR A 388 29.75 -26.50 -46.96
C THR A 388 29.12 -27.72 -46.30
N LEU A 389 27.78 -27.85 -46.31
CA LEU A 389 27.07 -29.06 -45.87
C LEU A 389 27.19 -30.21 -46.87
N ASP A 390 26.98 -29.93 -48.15
CA ASP A 390 26.91 -30.93 -49.23
C ASP A 390 28.30 -31.28 -49.77
N SER A 391 29.19 -31.65 -48.85
CA SER A 391 30.56 -32.01 -49.16
C SER A 391 30.74 -33.52 -49.34
N ASN A 392 31.76 -33.92 -50.11
CA ASN A 392 32.19 -35.31 -50.28
C ASN A 392 31.08 -36.26 -50.80
N GLY A 393 30.19 -35.76 -51.66
CA GLY A 393 29.11 -36.54 -52.26
C GLY A 393 27.93 -36.83 -51.33
N LYS A 394 27.89 -36.19 -50.15
CA LYS A 394 26.71 -36.17 -49.28
C LYS A 394 25.81 -35.00 -49.66
N VAL A 395 24.51 -35.17 -49.51
CA VAL A 395 23.50 -34.12 -49.65
C VAL A 395 22.82 -34.00 -48.29
N ILE A 396 23.43 -33.23 -47.39
CA ILE A 396 22.96 -33.04 -46.01
C ILE A 396 21.93 -31.91 -45.96
N SER A 397 22.01 -30.95 -46.89
CA SER A 397 21.07 -29.82 -47.04
C SER A 397 19.61 -30.23 -47.26
N THR A 398 19.33 -31.51 -47.55
CA THR A 398 17.97 -32.06 -47.66
C THR A 398 17.42 -32.58 -46.33
N TYR A 399 18.28 -32.79 -45.32
CA TYR A 399 17.92 -33.31 -44.00
C TYR A 399 18.05 -32.26 -42.89
N ILE A 400 18.92 -31.28 -43.07
CA ILE A 400 19.08 -30.12 -42.20
C ILE A 400 18.56 -28.91 -42.97
N ASP A 401 17.71 -28.11 -42.32
CA ASP A 401 17.22 -26.88 -42.90
C ASP A 401 18.32 -25.81 -42.90
N VAL A 402 18.74 -25.43 -44.10
CA VAL A 402 19.83 -24.48 -44.37
C VAL A 402 19.35 -23.29 -45.17
N TYR A 403 18.03 -23.18 -45.39
CA TYR A 403 17.38 -22.18 -46.23
C TYR A 403 16.54 -21.23 -45.38
N SER A 404 16.33 -20.03 -45.91
CA SER A 404 15.54 -19.01 -45.23
C SER A 404 14.04 -19.25 -45.37
N HIS A 405 13.31 -18.96 -44.30
CA HIS A 405 11.87 -19.13 -44.21
C HIS A 405 11.17 -17.86 -43.73
N ASP A 406 10.07 -17.50 -44.37
CA ASP A 406 9.15 -16.50 -43.85
C ASP A 406 8.21 -17.13 -42.82
N LEU A 407 7.85 -16.38 -41.78
CA LEU A 407 6.78 -16.76 -40.86
C LEU A 407 5.46 -16.17 -41.34
N LEU A 408 4.43 -16.99 -41.46
CA LEU A 408 3.09 -16.62 -41.91
C LEU A 408 2.06 -16.92 -40.84
N ASP A 409 0.97 -16.15 -40.84
CA ASP A 409 -0.18 -16.36 -39.96
C ASP A 409 0.25 -16.61 -38.50
N THR A 410 1.13 -15.75 -37.98
CA THR A 410 1.63 -15.88 -36.61
C THR A 410 0.60 -15.32 -35.64
N TYR A 411 0.20 -16.13 -34.67
CA TYR A 411 -0.69 -15.75 -33.59
C TYR A 411 0.06 -15.89 -32.27
N LEU A 412 -0.02 -14.89 -31.40
CA LEU A 412 0.56 -14.91 -30.05
C LEU A 412 -0.55 -14.82 -29.01
N LYS A 413 -0.41 -15.59 -27.91
CA LYS A 413 -1.35 -15.61 -26.79
C LYS A 413 -0.63 -15.54 -25.46
N TYR A 414 -1.05 -14.60 -24.63
CA TYR A 414 -0.70 -14.50 -23.23
C TYR A 414 -1.67 -15.29 -22.36
N SER A 415 -1.14 -15.93 -21.33
CA SER A 415 -1.94 -16.54 -20.28
C SER A 415 -1.17 -16.67 -18.97
N PRO A 416 -1.85 -16.55 -17.82
CA PRO A 416 -1.22 -16.88 -16.54
C PRO A 416 -0.92 -18.38 -16.46
N GLU A 417 0.12 -18.76 -15.73
CA GLU A 417 0.50 -20.16 -15.56
C GLU A 417 -0.61 -21.02 -14.93
N SER A 418 -1.43 -20.43 -14.07
CA SER A 418 -2.59 -21.08 -13.45
C SER A 418 -3.73 -21.39 -14.43
N ARG A 419 -3.75 -20.78 -15.61
CA ARG A 419 -4.80 -20.95 -16.63
C ARG A 419 -4.24 -20.77 -18.04
N ILE A 420 -3.53 -21.79 -18.51
CA ILE A 420 -2.90 -21.81 -19.84
C ILE A 420 -3.93 -21.66 -20.96
N SER A 421 -3.64 -20.78 -21.90
CA SER A 421 -4.39 -20.59 -23.16
C SER A 421 -3.43 -20.66 -24.34
N TYR A 422 -3.77 -21.46 -25.35
CA TYR A 422 -2.91 -21.66 -26.52
C TYR A 422 -3.33 -20.77 -27.68
N ALA A 423 -2.35 -20.21 -28.38
CA ALA A 423 -2.54 -19.38 -29.55
C ALA A 423 -3.15 -20.18 -30.70
N SER A 424 -4.11 -19.56 -31.39
CA SER A 424 -4.66 -20.06 -32.65
C SER A 424 -5.18 -18.89 -33.48
N SER A 425 -5.58 -19.16 -34.72
CA SER A 425 -6.25 -18.17 -35.57
C SER A 425 -7.56 -17.61 -35.02
N THR A 426 -8.12 -18.22 -33.97
CA THR A 426 -9.35 -17.76 -33.30
C THR A 426 -9.13 -17.41 -31.82
N ASN A 427 -7.90 -17.50 -31.32
CA ASN A 427 -7.56 -17.20 -29.93
C ASN A 427 -6.14 -16.62 -29.85
N TYR A 428 -6.04 -15.30 -29.90
CA TYR A 428 -4.77 -14.58 -29.88
C TYR A 428 -4.95 -13.19 -29.25
N ASP A 429 -3.85 -12.61 -28.80
CA ASP A 429 -3.76 -11.21 -28.35
C ASP A 429 -2.98 -10.36 -29.36
N VAL A 430 -2.05 -10.98 -30.10
CA VAL A 430 -1.26 -10.35 -31.16
C VAL A 430 -1.27 -11.25 -32.39
N THR A 431 -1.32 -10.66 -33.58
CA THR A 431 -1.16 -11.38 -34.85
C THR A 431 -0.18 -10.67 -35.78
N LEU A 432 0.55 -11.47 -36.57
CA LEU A 432 1.45 -11.04 -37.62
C LEU A 432 1.18 -11.86 -38.88
N PRO A 433 0.64 -11.25 -39.96
CA PRO A 433 0.37 -11.97 -41.20
C PRO A 433 1.63 -12.50 -41.88
N LEU A 434 2.73 -11.75 -41.80
CA LEU A 434 4.03 -12.08 -42.39
C LEU A 434 5.14 -11.49 -41.51
N LEU A 435 6.15 -12.29 -41.20
CA LEU A 435 7.44 -11.83 -40.71
C LEU A 435 8.56 -12.46 -41.54
N THR A 436 9.19 -11.64 -42.37
CA THR A 436 10.22 -12.09 -43.31
C THR A 436 11.49 -12.55 -42.59
N ALA A 437 12.23 -13.49 -43.18
CA ALA A 437 13.54 -13.88 -42.66
C ALA A 437 14.45 -12.65 -42.47
N GLY A 438 15.16 -12.58 -41.34
CA GLY A 438 15.99 -11.44 -40.95
C GLY A 438 15.21 -10.24 -40.43
N HIS A 439 13.91 -10.38 -40.17
CA HIS A 439 13.09 -9.31 -39.60
C HIS A 439 12.63 -9.65 -38.18
N TYR A 440 12.29 -8.61 -37.42
CA TYR A 440 11.67 -8.74 -36.11
C TYR A 440 10.44 -7.85 -36.00
N ALA A 441 9.56 -8.20 -35.06
CA ALA A 441 8.44 -7.39 -34.65
C ALA A 441 8.47 -7.18 -33.13
N ARG A 442 7.88 -6.09 -32.67
CA ARG A 442 7.88 -5.72 -31.24
C ARG A 442 6.53 -5.19 -30.80
N HIS A 443 6.13 -5.59 -29.60
CA HIS A 443 5.09 -4.92 -28.83
C HIS A 443 5.51 -4.85 -27.36
N PHE A 444 4.77 -4.09 -26.56
CA PHE A 444 5.04 -3.88 -25.15
C PHE A 444 3.90 -4.39 -24.29
N ILE A 445 4.23 -4.89 -23.11
CA ILE A 445 3.26 -5.28 -22.09
C ILE A 445 3.54 -4.60 -20.75
N LEU A 446 2.51 -4.50 -19.92
CA LEU A 446 2.61 -4.24 -18.48
C LEU A 446 2.13 -5.47 -17.72
N THR A 447 2.90 -5.93 -16.74
CA THR A 447 2.60 -7.14 -15.97
C THR A 447 3.28 -7.15 -14.60
N GLU A 448 3.27 -8.28 -13.91
CA GLU A 448 4.00 -8.50 -12.66
C GLU A 448 5.50 -8.62 -12.96
N PRO A 449 6.34 -7.88 -12.23
CA PRO A 449 7.78 -7.98 -12.41
C PRO A 449 8.36 -9.27 -11.82
N TYR A 450 7.75 -9.78 -10.74
CA TYR A 450 8.23 -10.93 -9.98
C TYR A 450 7.09 -11.84 -9.52
N GLY A 451 7.44 -13.07 -9.17
CA GLY A 451 6.56 -14.00 -8.45
C GLY A 451 5.38 -14.58 -9.24
N THR A 452 5.05 -14.01 -10.41
CA THR A 452 4.00 -14.51 -11.29
C THR A 452 4.52 -14.65 -12.71
N PHE A 453 4.60 -15.89 -13.22
CA PHE A 453 5.00 -16.14 -14.60
C PHE A 453 3.79 -16.02 -15.53
N ILE A 454 3.98 -15.29 -16.63
CA ILE A 454 3.07 -15.31 -17.76
C ILE A 454 3.66 -16.23 -18.80
N ARG A 455 2.81 -17.02 -19.47
CA ARG A 455 3.20 -17.75 -20.67
C ARG A 455 2.86 -16.92 -21.91
N LEU A 456 3.83 -16.75 -22.78
CA LEU A 456 3.65 -16.36 -24.17
C LEU A 456 3.70 -17.64 -25.03
N ASN A 457 2.60 -17.97 -25.68
CA ASN A 457 2.54 -19.07 -26.64
C ASN A 457 2.33 -18.51 -28.05
N ASN A 458 2.88 -19.18 -29.07
CA ASN A 458 2.54 -18.90 -30.46
C ASN A 458 1.99 -20.12 -31.22
N GLN A 459 1.36 -19.80 -32.34
CA GLN A 459 1.12 -20.70 -33.46
C GLN A 459 1.53 -19.95 -34.73
N MET A 460 2.31 -20.60 -35.61
CA MET A 460 2.70 -20.02 -36.89
C MET A 460 2.83 -21.08 -37.99
N LYS A 461 2.92 -20.61 -39.23
CA LYS A 461 3.32 -21.39 -40.40
C LYS A 461 4.62 -20.83 -40.97
N THR A 462 5.34 -21.63 -41.73
CA THR A 462 6.49 -21.14 -42.49
C THR A 462 6.23 -21.20 -44.00
N ARG A 463 6.93 -20.37 -44.75
CA ARG A 463 7.00 -20.40 -46.21
C ARG A 463 8.46 -20.39 -46.63
N SER A 464 8.87 -21.43 -47.35
CA SER A 464 10.19 -21.46 -47.96
C SER A 464 10.34 -20.39 -49.04
N LEU A 465 11.52 -19.79 -49.10
CA LEU A 465 11.89 -18.76 -50.07
C LEU A 465 12.74 -19.28 -51.24
N ASP A 466 13.22 -20.52 -51.16
CA ASP A 466 14.12 -21.12 -52.15
C ASP A 466 13.48 -22.37 -52.77
N SER A 467 13.56 -22.53 -54.08
CA SER A 467 13.01 -23.71 -54.76
C SER A 467 13.82 -24.99 -54.55
N ARG A 468 15.06 -24.87 -54.06
CA ARG A 468 15.93 -25.99 -53.67
C ARG A 468 15.56 -26.57 -52.32
N ASP A 469 14.84 -25.80 -51.51
CA ASP A 469 14.43 -26.17 -50.18
C ASP A 469 13.25 -27.14 -50.22
N ASN A 470 13.52 -28.36 -49.80
CA ASN A 470 12.52 -29.43 -49.70
C ASN A 470 12.14 -29.71 -48.24
N PHE A 471 12.61 -28.88 -47.31
CA PHE A 471 12.31 -29.05 -45.89
C PHE A 471 10.87 -28.62 -45.62
N VAL A 472 10.13 -29.46 -44.89
CA VAL A 472 8.72 -29.20 -44.57
C VAL A 472 8.58 -29.02 -43.08
N HIS A 473 8.28 -27.78 -42.69
CA HIS A 473 7.87 -27.45 -41.33
C HIS A 473 6.39 -27.74 -41.15
N TRP A 474 6.05 -28.34 -40.01
CA TRP A 474 4.66 -28.42 -39.56
C TRP A 474 4.28 -27.11 -38.86
N TYR A 475 3.05 -27.00 -38.37
CA TYR A 475 2.70 -25.89 -37.48
C TYR A 475 3.70 -25.85 -36.33
N GLN A 476 4.41 -24.73 -36.22
CA GLN A 476 5.40 -24.56 -35.17
C GLN A 476 4.75 -23.82 -34.01
N THR A 477 4.98 -24.35 -32.82
CA THR A 477 4.53 -23.76 -31.55
C THR A 477 5.71 -23.68 -30.61
N ALA A 478 5.89 -22.51 -30.01
CA ALA A 478 6.84 -22.21 -28.97
C ALA A 478 6.07 -21.69 -27.75
N SER A 479 6.66 -21.90 -26.58
CA SER A 479 6.22 -21.29 -25.33
C SER A 479 7.40 -20.64 -24.67
N GLN A 480 7.22 -19.41 -24.21
CA GLN A 480 8.20 -18.64 -23.47
C GLN A 480 7.54 -18.09 -22.21
N TYR A 481 8.36 -17.78 -21.20
CA TYR A 481 7.87 -17.22 -19.94
C TYR A 481 8.50 -15.85 -19.71
N PRO A 482 8.04 -14.81 -20.44
CA PRO A 482 8.57 -13.48 -20.24
C PRO A 482 8.30 -13.00 -18.82
N GLN A 483 9.31 -12.42 -18.19
CA GLN A 483 9.17 -11.68 -16.94
C GLN A 483 8.97 -10.20 -17.24
N GLY A 484 8.23 -9.48 -16.39
CA GLY A 484 8.16 -8.04 -16.46
C GLY A 484 9.54 -7.40 -16.24
N MET A 485 9.89 -6.43 -17.07
CA MET A 485 11.12 -5.66 -16.90
C MET A 485 11.03 -4.81 -15.63
N ILE A 486 12.18 -4.67 -14.95
CA ILE A 486 12.35 -3.67 -13.90
C ILE A 486 13.46 -2.70 -14.24
N ASN A 487 13.19 -1.40 -14.09
CA ASN A 487 14.19 -0.34 -14.19
C ASN A 487 14.07 0.70 -13.07
N GLN A 488 13.75 0.28 -11.85
CA GLN A 488 13.42 1.20 -10.75
C GLN A 488 14.47 1.25 -9.63
N ALA A 489 14.41 2.30 -8.81
CA ALA A 489 15.17 2.39 -7.56
C ALA A 489 14.27 2.08 -6.36
N VAL A 490 14.51 0.97 -5.68
CA VAL A 490 13.77 0.57 -4.48
C VAL A 490 14.62 0.86 -3.24
N TYR A 491 13.98 1.22 -2.14
CA TYR A 491 14.60 1.21 -0.81
C TYR A 491 14.13 -0.04 -0.07
N GLU A 492 15.02 -0.99 0.13
CA GLU A 492 14.75 -2.23 0.86
C GLU A 492 15.70 -2.27 2.07
N ASP A 493 15.14 -2.44 3.28
CA ASP A 493 15.90 -2.49 4.54
C ASP A 493 16.85 -1.30 4.76
N GLY A 494 16.45 -0.11 4.29
CA GLY A 494 17.25 1.11 4.38
C GLY A 494 18.38 1.21 3.34
N ILE A 495 18.49 0.24 2.43
CA ILE A 495 19.45 0.23 1.32
C ILE A 495 18.73 0.62 0.03
N ARG A 496 19.28 1.61 -0.67
CA ARG A 496 18.81 1.96 -2.01
C ARG A 496 19.38 0.97 -3.02
N THR A 497 18.55 0.09 -3.56
CA THR A 497 18.88 -0.84 -4.65
C THR A 497 18.34 -0.28 -5.96
N ARG A 498 19.21 -0.18 -6.97
CA ARG A 498 18.77 0.16 -8.34
C ARG A 498 18.82 -1.10 -9.18
N TYR A 499 17.68 -1.46 -9.75
CA TYR A 499 17.56 -2.55 -10.69
C TYR A 499 17.79 -2.02 -12.11
N TYR A 500 18.45 -2.84 -12.93
CA TYR A 500 18.73 -2.54 -14.34
C TYR A 500 18.28 -3.73 -15.19
N SER A 501 17.82 -3.44 -16.40
CA SER A 501 17.45 -4.47 -17.36
C SER A 501 18.72 -5.11 -17.94
N GLY A 502 18.90 -6.41 -17.73
CA GLY A 502 19.93 -7.22 -18.38
C GLY A 502 19.63 -7.53 -19.85
N MET A 503 19.22 -6.53 -20.63
CA MET A 503 18.88 -6.72 -22.05
C MET A 503 20.07 -7.25 -22.85
N THR A 504 19.83 -8.24 -23.70
CA THR A 504 20.84 -8.85 -24.56
C THR A 504 20.89 -8.16 -25.92
N ASP A 505 22.07 -8.14 -26.54
CA ASP A 505 22.23 -7.73 -27.92
C ASP A 505 21.89 -8.88 -28.86
N MET A 506 21.05 -8.60 -29.85
CA MET A 506 20.73 -9.53 -30.93
C MET A 506 20.85 -8.77 -32.24
N ARG A 507 21.95 -8.95 -32.98
CA ARG A 507 22.13 -8.44 -34.36
C ARG A 507 21.77 -6.96 -34.53
N GLY A 508 22.18 -6.15 -33.55
CA GLY A 508 21.99 -4.70 -33.53
C GLY A 508 20.75 -4.18 -32.78
N ILE A 509 19.92 -5.05 -32.20
CA ILE A 509 18.79 -4.66 -31.35
C ILE A 509 18.94 -5.17 -29.91
N LYS A 510 18.41 -4.41 -28.94
CA LYS A 510 18.35 -4.81 -27.53
C LYS A 510 17.06 -5.59 -27.27
N VAL A 511 17.20 -6.81 -26.75
CA VAL A 511 16.08 -7.73 -26.50
C VAL A 511 15.97 -8.02 -25.00
N TRP A 512 14.75 -8.08 -24.49
CA TRP A 512 14.46 -8.47 -23.11
C TRP A 512 13.89 -9.89 -23.02
N GLY A 513 12.86 -10.15 -23.81
CA GLY A 513 12.20 -11.45 -23.88
C GLY A 513 11.35 -11.54 -25.14
N GLY A 514 10.99 -12.77 -25.52
CA GLY A 514 10.37 -12.97 -26.81
C GLY A 514 10.49 -14.39 -27.34
N ILE A 515 10.06 -14.60 -28.57
CA ILE A 515 10.26 -15.85 -29.32
C ILE A 515 11.18 -15.54 -30.49
N HIS A 516 12.26 -16.32 -30.62
CA HIS A 516 13.24 -16.21 -31.68
C HIS A 516 13.30 -17.54 -32.43
N TRP A 517 13.04 -17.48 -33.74
CA TRP A 517 13.13 -18.61 -34.65
C TRP A 517 14.46 -18.58 -35.37
N THR A 518 15.19 -19.70 -35.30
CA THR A 518 16.52 -19.87 -35.90
C THR A 518 16.54 -21.09 -36.80
N ASN A 519 17.47 -21.11 -37.75
CA ASN A 519 17.80 -22.35 -38.44
C ASN A 519 18.54 -23.30 -37.49
N MET A 520 18.55 -24.59 -37.82
CA MET A 520 19.27 -25.59 -37.04
C MET A 520 20.77 -25.51 -37.33
N ASP A 521 21.58 -25.47 -36.27
CA ASP A 521 23.03 -25.47 -36.40
C ASP A 521 23.54 -26.82 -36.94
N PHE A 522 24.59 -26.76 -37.77
CA PHE A 522 25.28 -27.95 -38.25
C PHE A 522 26.80 -27.84 -38.11
N PRO A 523 27.48 -28.81 -37.47
CA PRO A 523 26.92 -29.91 -36.68
C PRO A 523 26.05 -29.42 -35.52
N SER A 524 25.18 -30.28 -34.97
CA SER A 524 24.23 -29.90 -33.92
C SER A 524 24.88 -29.42 -32.61
N ASP A 525 26.18 -29.67 -32.44
CA ASP A 525 27.01 -29.23 -31.32
C ASP A 525 27.83 -27.96 -31.63
N SER A 526 27.52 -27.25 -32.72
CA SER A 526 28.16 -25.96 -33.03
C SER A 526 27.87 -24.92 -31.95
N THR A 527 28.77 -23.93 -31.84
CA THR A 527 28.74 -22.90 -30.79
C THR A 527 28.56 -21.48 -31.33
N CYS A 528 28.06 -21.34 -32.56
CA CYS A 528 27.78 -20.03 -33.15
C CYS A 528 26.84 -19.21 -32.27
N ASP A 529 27.16 -17.92 -32.10
CA ASP A 529 26.26 -16.95 -31.50
C ASP A 529 25.63 -16.10 -32.61
N GLU A 530 24.41 -16.45 -33.02
CA GLU A 530 23.66 -15.71 -34.05
C GLU A 530 23.50 -14.23 -33.67
N GLY A 531 23.43 -13.91 -32.38
CA GLY A 531 23.31 -12.54 -31.87
C GLY A 531 24.49 -11.65 -32.24
N THR A 532 25.64 -12.24 -32.54
CA THR A 532 26.87 -11.54 -32.95
C THR A 532 27.06 -11.45 -34.47
N SER A 533 26.11 -11.96 -35.26
CA SER A 533 26.18 -11.89 -36.72
C SER A 533 26.28 -10.44 -37.22
N ASP A 534 27.18 -10.21 -38.18
CA ASP A 534 27.32 -8.92 -38.89
C ASP A 534 26.13 -8.61 -39.81
N ILE A 535 25.21 -9.57 -40.01
CA ILE A 535 23.98 -9.38 -40.80
C ILE A 535 22.91 -8.81 -39.85
N PRO A 536 22.53 -7.54 -39.95
CA PRO A 536 21.60 -6.93 -38.99
C PRO A 536 20.17 -7.45 -39.18
N LEU A 537 19.36 -7.39 -38.12
CA LEU A 537 17.91 -7.57 -38.21
C LEU A 537 17.24 -6.28 -38.74
N ALA A 538 16.19 -6.43 -39.55
CA ALA A 538 15.35 -5.33 -40.01
C ALA A 538 14.01 -5.28 -39.24
N GLY A 539 13.44 -4.09 -39.06
CA GLY A 539 12.18 -3.90 -38.32
C GLY A 539 12.17 -2.65 -37.43
N PRO A 540 11.25 -2.55 -36.46
CA PRO A 540 10.21 -3.55 -36.15
C PRO A 540 9.10 -3.56 -37.20
N GLU A 541 8.68 -4.75 -37.62
CA GLU A 541 7.47 -4.96 -38.41
C GLU A 541 6.22 -4.67 -37.59
N ALA A 542 5.16 -4.22 -38.26
CA ALA A 542 3.89 -3.91 -37.62
C ALA A 542 3.19 -5.18 -37.13
N VAL A 543 2.57 -5.10 -35.95
CA VAL A 543 1.72 -6.17 -35.39
C VAL A 543 0.32 -5.65 -35.18
N GLU A 544 -0.66 -6.54 -35.23
CA GLU A 544 -2.05 -6.20 -34.93
C GLU A 544 -2.44 -6.78 -33.57
N LEU A 545 -3.08 -5.97 -32.73
CA LEU A 545 -3.61 -6.41 -31.45
C LEU A 545 -5.08 -6.83 -31.59
N HIS A 546 -5.43 -7.94 -30.95
CA HIS A 546 -6.83 -8.33 -30.82
C HIS A 546 -7.52 -7.39 -29.81
N GLN A 547 -8.56 -6.69 -30.25
CA GLN A 547 -9.29 -5.70 -29.43
C GLN A 547 -10.25 -6.35 -28.42
#